data_AF-A0A192B1A1-F1
#
_entry.id   AF-A0A192B1A1-F1
#
_cell.length_a   1.000
_cell.length_b   1.000
_cell.length_c   1.000
_cell.angle_alpha   90.00
_cell.angle_beta   90.00
_cell.angle_gamma   90.00
#
_symmetry.space_group_name_H-M   'P 1'
#
loop_
_entity.id
_entity.type
_entity.pdbx_description
1 polymer ?
#
loop_
_entity_poly.entity_id
_entity_poly.type
_entity_poly.pdbx_seq_one_letter_code
_entity_poly.pdbx_strand_id
1 'polypeptide(L)'
;MLSAGAIDDEYFGKRDNWSAFATRCEQARLIPATEATKIHVMAAFSELIGNGDRHFENISLLFNARGGIDRVAPAYDILPMNYAPLGAGVDPDLLPITPRIGAIGARPNVWGKAYCAARAFWERVQQGACPLPIPDEYKDLATANLAVAKDFVVPLVPGN
;
A
#
# COMPACT_ATOMS: atom_id res chain seq x y z
N MET A 1 15.06 13.72 4.99
CA MET A 1 13.95 12.75 4.93
C MET A 1 13.84 12.10 6.27
N LEU A 2 12.64 11.97 6.82
CA LEU A 2 12.39 11.26 8.08
C LEU A 2 11.27 10.24 7.86
N SER A 3 11.35 9.10 8.53
CA SER A 3 10.30 8.08 8.48
C SER A 3 9.02 8.58 9.17
N ALA A 4 7.88 8.02 8.79
CA ALA A 4 6.63 8.28 9.49
C ALA A 4 6.72 7.86 10.97
N GLY A 5 7.56 6.87 11.31
CA GLY A 5 7.78 6.45 12.69
C GLY A 5 8.37 7.57 13.54
N ALA A 6 9.41 8.25 13.04
CA ALA A 6 10.02 9.38 13.75
C ALA A 6 9.05 10.57 13.89
N ILE A 7 8.22 10.82 12.88
CA ILE A 7 7.20 11.89 12.94
C ILE A 7 6.05 11.50 13.88
N ASP A 8 5.58 10.26 13.85
CA ASP A 8 4.53 9.81 14.75
C ASP A 8 5.00 9.86 16.20
N ASP A 9 6.23 9.45 16.51
CA ASP A 9 6.79 9.55 17.86
C ASP A 9 6.83 10.97 18.41
N GLU A 10 7.27 11.94 17.59
CA GLU A 10 7.36 13.35 18.00
C GLU A 10 5.98 13.96 18.27
N TYR A 11 4.99 13.67 17.44
CA TYR A 11 3.71 14.40 17.46
C TYR A 11 2.54 13.64 18.09
N PHE A 12 2.53 12.30 18.06
CA PHE A 12 1.33 11.50 18.35
C PHE A 12 1.55 10.28 19.25
N GLY A 13 2.71 9.61 19.17
CA GLY A 13 3.08 8.42 19.94
C GLY A 13 2.10 7.25 19.80
N LYS A 14 1.61 6.96 18.59
CA LYS A 14 0.59 5.91 18.34
C LYS A 14 1.15 4.67 17.66
N ARG A 15 1.96 4.84 16.62
CA ARG A 15 2.52 3.77 15.77
C ARG A 15 1.50 2.70 15.36
N ASP A 16 0.28 3.11 14.99
CA ASP A 16 -0.83 2.21 14.67
C ASP A 16 -0.83 1.73 13.20
N ASN A 17 -1.35 2.52 12.27
CA ASN A 17 -1.38 2.20 10.85
C ASN A 17 -1.24 3.45 9.99
N TRP A 18 -0.78 3.27 8.75
CA TRP A 18 -0.48 4.38 7.84
C TRP A 18 -1.67 5.30 7.56
N SER A 19 -2.89 4.77 7.43
CA SER A 19 -4.07 5.62 7.15
C SER A 19 -4.49 6.45 8.37
N ALA A 20 -4.39 5.89 9.56
CA ALA A 20 -4.65 6.63 10.79
C ALA A 20 -3.58 7.70 11.02
N PHE A 21 -2.30 7.38 10.80
CA PHE A 21 -1.20 8.36 10.79
C PHE A 21 -1.46 9.49 9.78
N ALA A 22 -1.79 9.17 8.53
CA ALA A 22 -2.07 10.17 7.50
C ALA A 22 -3.21 11.12 7.90
N THR A 23 -4.28 10.56 8.47
CA THR A 23 -5.43 11.33 8.95
C THR A 23 -5.03 12.28 10.08
N ARG A 24 -4.21 11.82 11.04
CA ARG A 24 -3.69 12.66 12.13
C ARG A 24 -2.79 13.78 11.61
N CYS A 25 -1.87 13.47 10.68
CA CYS A 25 -1.00 14.48 10.08
C CYS A 25 -1.79 15.56 9.32
N GLU A 26 -2.84 15.18 8.60
CA GLU A 26 -3.74 16.11 7.91
C GLU A 26 -4.47 17.01 8.92
N GLN A 27 -5.09 16.42 9.94
CA GLN A 27 -5.84 17.14 10.97
C GLN A 27 -4.94 18.12 11.76
N ALA A 28 -3.71 17.71 12.05
CA ALA A 28 -2.68 18.54 12.69
C ALA A 28 -2.03 19.56 11.73
N ARG A 29 -2.43 19.58 10.45
CA ARG A 29 -1.88 20.44 9.40
C ARG A 29 -0.36 20.28 9.18
N LEU A 30 0.17 19.10 9.51
CA LEU A 30 1.57 18.74 9.20
C LEU A 30 1.76 18.50 7.70
N ILE A 31 0.73 17.97 7.04
CA ILE A 31 0.69 17.76 5.59
C ILE A 31 -0.69 18.17 5.04
N PRO A 32 -0.80 18.61 3.78
CA PRO A 32 -2.09 18.85 3.16
C PRO A 32 -2.81 17.54 2.79
N ALA A 33 -4.12 17.63 2.58
CA ALA A 33 -4.99 16.51 2.19
C ALA A 33 -4.47 15.70 0.98
N THR A 34 -3.85 16.38 0.01
CA THR A 34 -3.27 15.76 -1.18
C THR A 34 -2.11 14.82 -0.87
N GLU A 35 -1.29 15.16 0.13
CA GLU A 35 -0.17 14.32 0.58
C GLU A 35 -0.67 13.19 1.48
N ALA A 36 -1.63 13.45 2.38
CA ALA A 36 -2.28 12.40 3.18
C ALA A 36 -2.94 11.34 2.28
N THR A 37 -3.56 11.77 1.18
CA THR A 37 -4.15 10.87 0.18
C THR A 37 -3.12 9.91 -0.41
N LYS A 38 -1.85 10.30 -0.59
CA LYS A 38 -0.81 9.39 -1.09
C LYS A 38 -0.55 8.24 -0.11
N ILE A 39 -0.51 8.54 1.19
CA ILE A 39 -0.33 7.52 2.24
C ILE A 39 -1.54 6.57 2.28
N HIS A 40 -2.76 7.10 2.17
CA HIS A 40 -3.95 6.27 2.04
C HIS A 40 -3.90 5.35 0.81
N VAL A 41 -3.43 5.86 -0.35
CA VAL A 41 -3.28 5.06 -1.57
C VAL A 41 -2.22 3.97 -1.38
N MET A 42 -1.08 4.26 -0.73
CA MET A 42 -0.07 3.26 -0.41
C MET A 42 -0.61 2.17 0.53
N ALA A 43 -1.40 2.54 1.52
CA ALA A 43 -2.06 1.59 2.43
C ALA A 43 -3.10 0.71 1.70
N ALA A 44 -3.91 1.30 0.82
CA ALA A 44 -4.89 0.56 0.02
C ALA A 44 -4.23 -0.34 -1.03
N PHE A 45 -3.18 0.14 -1.70
CA PHE A 45 -2.40 -0.67 -2.64
C PHE A 45 -1.78 -1.88 -1.92
N SER A 46 -1.27 -1.68 -0.69
CA SER A 46 -0.75 -2.76 0.15
C SER A 46 -1.79 -3.87 0.43
N GLU A 47 -3.04 -3.51 0.72
CA GLU A 47 -4.14 -4.49 0.85
C GLU A 47 -4.35 -5.27 -0.45
N LEU A 48 -4.33 -4.58 -1.60
CA LEU A 48 -4.60 -5.16 -2.91
C LEU A 48 -3.44 -5.97 -3.50
N ILE A 49 -2.27 -5.97 -2.87
CA ILE A 49 -1.15 -6.83 -3.26
C ILE A 49 -0.79 -7.89 -2.21
N GLY A 50 -1.48 -7.91 -1.07
CA GLY A 50 -1.12 -8.83 0.04
C GLY A 50 0.17 -8.42 0.73
N ASN A 51 0.41 -7.12 0.90
CA ASN A 51 1.50 -6.63 1.73
C ASN A 51 1.12 -6.67 3.21
N GLY A 52 1.58 -7.71 3.91
CA GLY A 52 1.47 -7.84 5.35
C GLY A 52 2.48 -6.99 6.15
N ASP A 53 3.55 -6.52 5.50
CA ASP A 53 4.62 -5.75 6.13
C ASP A 53 4.42 -4.24 5.91
N ARG A 54 3.80 -3.58 6.88
CA ARG A 54 3.47 -2.15 6.83
C ARG A 54 4.06 -1.39 8.01
N HIS A 55 5.35 -1.59 8.25
CA HIS A 55 6.10 -0.79 9.23
C HIS A 55 6.05 0.71 8.88
N PHE A 56 6.11 1.57 9.90
CA PHE A 56 6.04 3.03 9.72
C PHE A 56 7.28 3.55 8.97
N GLU A 57 8.36 2.79 8.99
CA GLU A 57 9.63 3.04 8.34
C GLU A 57 9.54 2.95 6.81
N ASN A 58 8.49 2.32 6.28
CA ASN A 58 8.25 2.21 4.83
C ASN A 58 7.49 3.43 4.28
N ILE A 59 7.11 4.37 5.14
CA ILE A 59 6.63 5.70 4.76
C ILE A 59 7.65 6.73 5.21
N SER A 60 8.00 7.65 4.31
CA SER A 60 8.87 8.79 4.64
C SER A 60 8.29 10.12 4.20
N LEU A 61 8.65 11.17 4.93
CA LEU A 61 8.33 12.55 4.61
C LEU A 61 9.61 13.32 4.26
N LEU A 62 9.55 14.06 3.16
CA LEU A 62 10.60 14.94 2.68
C LEU A 62 10.39 16.33 3.28
N PHE A 63 11.49 16.96 3.66
CA PHE A 63 11.49 18.27 4.31
C PHE A 63 12.08 19.31 3.37
N ASN A 64 11.51 20.52 3.38
CA ASN A 64 12.08 21.65 2.67
C ASN A 64 13.26 22.27 3.45
N ALA A 65 13.98 23.20 2.81
CA ALA A 65 15.14 23.87 3.40
C ALA A 65 14.83 24.68 4.68
N ARG A 66 13.56 24.95 4.98
CA ARG A 66 13.12 25.66 6.19
C ARG A 66 12.71 24.72 7.32
N GLY A 67 12.87 23.41 7.15
CA GLY A 67 12.53 22.41 8.17
C GLY A 67 11.05 22.05 8.26
N GLY A 68 10.21 22.53 7.32
CA GLY A 68 8.82 22.08 7.20
C GLY A 68 8.72 20.83 6.34
N ILE A 69 7.71 20.00 6.57
CA ILE A 69 7.39 18.89 5.68
C ILE A 69 6.94 19.46 4.33
N ASP A 70 7.61 19.04 3.26
CA ASP A 70 7.32 19.42 1.87
C ASP A 70 6.30 18.48 1.25
N ARG A 71 6.61 17.18 1.26
CA ARG A 71 5.79 16.13 0.63
C ARG A 71 6.09 14.76 1.19
N VAL A 72 5.19 13.82 0.95
CA VAL A 72 5.44 12.39 1.16
C VAL A 72 6.41 11.89 0.09
N ALA A 73 7.38 11.08 0.50
CA ALA A 73 8.35 10.47 -0.40
C ALA A 73 7.65 9.51 -1.38
N PRO A 74 8.23 9.24 -2.57
CA PRO A 74 7.76 8.16 -3.42
C PRO A 74 7.70 6.83 -2.64
N ALA A 75 6.78 5.94 -3.04
CA ALA A 75 6.65 4.63 -2.40
C ALA A 75 7.94 3.81 -2.55
N TYR A 76 8.33 3.15 -1.48
CA TYR A 76 9.41 2.16 -1.42
C TYR A 76 9.02 1.07 -0.43
N ASP A 77 9.59 -0.12 -0.60
CA ASP A 77 9.37 -1.27 0.29
C ASP A 77 7.88 -1.60 0.55
N ILE A 78 7.11 -1.63 -0.55
CA ILE A 78 5.71 -2.09 -0.58
C ILE A 78 5.67 -3.31 -1.49
N LEU A 79 5.82 -4.49 -0.87
CA LEU A 79 5.99 -5.77 -1.54
C LEU A 79 4.86 -6.74 -1.15
N PRO A 80 4.51 -7.74 -1.97
CA PRO A 80 3.43 -8.69 -1.67
C PRO A 80 3.91 -9.76 -0.66
N MET A 81 4.18 -9.34 0.58
CA MET A 81 4.87 -10.13 1.60
C MET A 81 4.15 -11.40 2.04
N ASN A 82 2.87 -11.56 1.73
CA ASN A 82 2.17 -12.85 1.91
C ASN A 82 2.82 -14.01 1.15
N TYR A 83 3.59 -13.71 0.09
CA TYR A 83 4.27 -14.71 -0.74
C TYR A 83 5.79 -14.71 -0.54
N ALA A 84 6.29 -14.03 0.49
CA ALA A 84 7.70 -14.07 0.84
C ALA A 84 8.05 -15.43 1.47
N PRO A 85 9.24 -16.00 1.20
CA PRO A 85 9.68 -17.23 1.85
C PRO A 85 9.63 -17.13 3.37
N LEU A 86 9.14 -18.18 4.03
CA LEU A 86 9.02 -18.25 5.49
C LEU A 86 10.37 -18.48 6.19
N GLY A 87 11.41 -18.76 5.42
CA GLY A 87 12.75 -19.11 5.90
C GLY A 87 13.05 -20.60 5.73
N ALA A 88 14.32 -20.98 5.86
CA ALA A 88 14.81 -22.35 5.72
C ALA A 88 14.39 -23.08 4.42
N GLY A 89 14.13 -22.33 3.34
CA GLY A 89 13.69 -22.88 2.05
C GLY A 89 12.22 -23.29 1.99
N VAL A 90 11.40 -22.82 2.93
CA VAL A 90 9.95 -23.05 2.93
C VAL A 90 9.23 -21.86 2.31
N ASP A 91 8.49 -22.11 1.24
CA ASP A 91 7.60 -21.12 0.63
C ASP A 91 6.21 -21.17 1.28
N PRO A 92 5.50 -20.03 1.36
CA PRO A 92 4.14 -19.99 1.89
C PRO A 92 3.13 -20.58 0.88
N ASP A 93 1.95 -20.94 1.38
CA ASP A 93 0.84 -21.31 0.50
C ASP A 93 0.45 -20.12 -0.40
N LEU A 94 0.32 -20.36 -1.72
CA LEU A 94 -0.09 -19.37 -2.70
C LEU A 94 -1.61 -19.17 -2.68
N LEU A 95 -2.10 -18.54 -1.62
CA LEU A 95 -3.52 -18.23 -1.44
C LEU A 95 -3.86 -16.82 -1.93
N PRO A 96 -5.05 -16.60 -2.52
CA PRO A 96 -5.47 -15.26 -2.91
C PRO A 96 -5.49 -14.26 -1.75
N ILE A 97 -5.25 -12.99 -2.07
CA ILE A 97 -5.32 -11.88 -1.12
C ILE A 97 -6.70 -11.78 -0.44
N THR A 98 -6.73 -11.24 0.78
CA THR A 98 -7.96 -10.97 1.54
C THR A 98 -8.02 -9.50 1.97
N PRO A 99 -8.19 -8.56 1.03
CA PRO A 99 -8.13 -7.13 1.30
C PRO A 99 -9.21 -6.68 2.29
N ARG A 100 -8.89 -5.65 3.09
CA ARG A 100 -9.78 -5.10 4.11
C ARG A 100 -9.88 -3.58 3.99
N ILE A 101 -11.07 -3.04 4.30
CA ILE A 101 -11.29 -1.59 4.30
C ILE A 101 -10.52 -0.93 5.45
N GLY A 102 -10.60 -1.51 6.66
CA GLY A 102 -9.87 -1.04 7.85
C GLY A 102 -9.94 0.47 8.08
N ALA A 103 -8.83 1.06 8.56
CA ALA A 103 -8.70 2.49 8.80
C ALA A 103 -8.57 3.33 7.51
N ILE A 104 -8.45 2.70 6.33
CA ILE A 104 -8.45 3.42 5.04
C ILE A 104 -9.85 4.02 4.81
N GLY A 105 -10.89 3.27 5.16
CA GLY A 105 -12.29 3.66 4.97
C GLY A 105 -12.75 3.57 3.51
N ALA A 106 -14.05 3.74 3.26
CA ALA A 106 -14.63 3.70 1.92
C ALA A 106 -14.36 5.02 1.17
N ARG A 107 -13.14 5.19 0.67
CA ARG A 107 -12.69 6.39 -0.06
C ARG A 107 -12.52 6.09 -1.57
N PRO A 108 -13.50 6.43 -2.43
CA PRO A 108 -13.47 6.04 -3.84
C PRO A 108 -12.21 6.49 -4.60
N ASN A 109 -11.75 7.72 -4.33
CA ASN A 109 -10.54 8.27 -4.94
C ASN A 109 -9.25 7.53 -4.54
N VAL A 110 -9.20 6.98 -3.33
CA VAL A 110 -8.06 6.20 -2.82
C VAL A 110 -8.09 4.80 -3.42
N TRP A 111 -9.23 4.11 -3.30
CA TRP A 111 -9.38 2.74 -3.80
C TRP A 111 -9.25 2.66 -5.32
N GLY A 112 -9.77 3.64 -6.06
CA GLY A 112 -9.61 3.70 -7.51
C GLY A 112 -8.14 3.83 -7.93
N LYS A 113 -7.37 4.71 -7.28
CA LYS A 113 -5.93 4.87 -7.56
C LYS A 113 -5.13 3.62 -7.17
N ALA A 114 -5.41 3.05 -6.00
CA ALA A 114 -4.77 1.83 -5.53
C ALA A 114 -5.05 0.65 -6.47
N TYR A 115 -6.29 0.51 -6.94
CA TYR A 115 -6.67 -0.52 -7.89
C TYR A 115 -5.99 -0.37 -9.25
N CYS A 116 -5.87 0.84 -9.78
CA CYS A 116 -5.10 1.07 -11.01
C CYS A 116 -3.65 0.57 -10.88
N ALA A 117 -3.00 0.83 -9.74
CA ALA A 117 -1.64 0.35 -9.47
C ALA A 117 -1.58 -1.16 -9.26
N ALA A 118 -2.49 -1.74 -8.46
CA ALA A 118 -2.57 -3.17 -8.19
C ALA A 118 -2.88 -3.99 -9.46
N ARG A 119 -3.79 -3.50 -10.30
CA ARG A 119 -4.09 -4.10 -11.60
C ARG A 119 -2.84 -4.13 -12.48
N ALA A 120 -2.14 -3.01 -12.62
CA ALA A 120 -0.92 -2.95 -13.42
C ALA A 120 0.17 -3.89 -12.87
N PHE A 121 0.28 -4.02 -11.54
CA PHE A 121 1.20 -4.97 -10.91
C PHE A 121 0.83 -6.42 -11.24
N TRP A 122 -0.41 -6.84 -10.97
CA TRP A 122 -0.85 -8.22 -11.18
C TRP A 122 -0.89 -8.63 -12.64
N GLU A 123 -1.30 -7.75 -13.56
CA GLU A 123 -1.26 -8.01 -15.01
C GLU A 123 0.19 -8.26 -15.49
N ARG A 124 1.17 -7.52 -14.97
CA ARG A 124 2.58 -7.75 -15.32
C ARG A 124 3.10 -9.09 -14.80
N VAL A 125 2.70 -9.50 -13.59
CA VAL A 125 3.06 -10.82 -13.03
C VAL A 125 2.41 -11.92 -13.88
N GLN A 126 1.11 -11.81 -14.15
CA GLN A 126 0.35 -12.75 -14.99
C GLN A 126 1.00 -12.94 -16.37
N GLN A 127 1.44 -11.86 -17.01
CA GLN A 127 2.08 -11.89 -18.33
C GLN A 127 3.54 -12.35 -18.29
N GLY A 128 4.12 -12.57 -17.10
CA GLY A 128 5.56 -12.84 -16.97
C GLY A 128 6.42 -11.66 -17.45
N ALA A 129 5.90 -10.43 -17.43
CA ALA A 129 6.56 -9.23 -17.95
C ALA A 129 7.63 -8.71 -16.97
N CYS A 130 8.61 -9.55 -16.66
CA CYS A 130 9.70 -9.33 -15.72
C CYS A 130 11.04 -9.78 -16.32
N PRO A 131 12.18 -9.15 -15.97
CA PRO A 131 13.50 -9.63 -16.39
C PRO A 131 13.82 -11.06 -15.92
N LEU A 132 13.17 -11.52 -14.84
CA LEU A 132 13.34 -12.87 -14.30
C LEU A 132 12.12 -13.73 -14.62
N PRO A 133 12.30 -15.03 -14.92
CA PRO A 133 11.20 -15.96 -15.10
C PRO A 133 10.30 -15.99 -13.86
N ILE A 134 8.98 -15.91 -14.10
CA ILE A 134 7.96 -16.08 -13.05
C ILE A 134 7.37 -17.49 -13.22
N PRO A 135 7.38 -18.34 -12.18
CA PRO A 135 6.75 -19.66 -12.23
C PRO A 135 5.24 -19.55 -12.50
N ASP A 136 4.66 -20.56 -13.15
CA ASP A 136 3.26 -20.51 -13.59
C ASP A 136 2.26 -20.39 -12.42
N GLU A 137 2.55 -21.02 -11.28
CA GLU A 137 1.76 -20.89 -10.06
C GLU A 137 1.60 -19.44 -9.58
N TYR A 138 2.62 -18.59 -9.76
CA TYR A 138 2.53 -17.16 -9.42
C TYR A 138 1.73 -16.37 -10.46
N LYS A 139 1.68 -16.81 -11.72
CA LYS A 139 0.83 -16.22 -12.76
C LYS A 139 -0.64 -16.58 -12.54
N ASP A 140 -0.91 -17.81 -12.11
CA ASP A 140 -2.24 -18.28 -11.73
C ASP A 140 -2.73 -17.52 -10.48
N LEU A 141 -1.86 -17.38 -9.47
CA LEU A 141 -2.13 -16.56 -8.29
C LEU A 141 -2.39 -15.09 -8.67
N ALA A 142 -1.63 -14.51 -9.59
CA ALA A 142 -1.87 -13.14 -10.07
C ALA A 142 -3.23 -12.99 -10.75
N THR A 143 -3.67 -14.00 -11.50
CA THR A 143 -5.01 -14.05 -12.10
C THR A 143 -6.09 -14.05 -11.03
N ALA A 144 -5.94 -14.89 -10.00
CA ALA A 144 -6.87 -14.94 -8.87
C ALA A 144 -6.89 -13.62 -8.07
N ASN A 145 -5.73 -13.05 -7.78
CA ASN A 145 -5.61 -11.77 -7.06
C ASN A 145 -6.21 -10.61 -7.83
N LEU A 146 -6.09 -10.58 -9.16
CA LEU A 146 -6.71 -9.56 -9.98
C LEU A 146 -8.24 -9.62 -9.89
N ALA A 147 -8.82 -10.83 -9.91
CA ALA A 147 -10.26 -11.02 -9.74
C ALA A 147 -10.72 -10.55 -8.35
N VAL A 148 -10.03 -10.97 -7.28
CA VAL A 148 -10.34 -10.54 -5.90
C VAL A 148 -10.22 -9.03 -5.74
N ALA A 149 -9.15 -8.42 -6.25
CA ALA A 149 -8.94 -6.96 -6.17
C ALA A 149 -10.06 -6.20 -6.89
N LYS A 150 -10.49 -6.68 -8.06
CA LYS A 150 -11.59 -6.08 -8.82
C LYS A 150 -12.90 -6.17 -8.03
N ASP A 151 -13.28 -7.36 -7.58
CA ASP A 151 -14.54 -7.60 -6.89
C ASP A 151 -14.62 -6.83 -5.56
N PHE A 152 -13.48 -6.70 -4.87
CA PHE A 152 -13.39 -5.88 -3.65
C PHE A 152 -13.53 -4.38 -3.92
N VAL A 153 -12.94 -3.86 -5.00
CA VAL A 153 -12.89 -2.41 -5.27
C VAL A 153 -14.13 -1.87 -5.98
N VAL A 154 -14.76 -2.66 -6.86
CA VAL A 154 -15.98 -2.26 -7.59
C VAL A 154 -17.05 -1.59 -6.70
N PRO A 155 -17.45 -2.15 -5.56
CA PRO A 155 -18.46 -1.51 -4.71
C PRO A 155 -17.97 -0.24 -4.00
N LEU A 156 -16.64 -0.03 -3.90
CA LEU A 156 -16.03 1.12 -3.24
C LEU A 156 -15.79 2.30 -4.19
N VAL A 157 -15.87 2.07 -5.49
CA VAL A 157 -15.68 3.08 -6.54
C VAL A 157 -16.94 3.07 -7.41
N PRO A 158 -18.02 3.77 -6.99
CA PRO A 158 -19.23 3.86 -7.79
C PRO A 158 -18.86 4.42 -9.17
N GLY A 159 -19.33 3.76 -10.23
CA GLY A 159 -19.23 4.31 -11.57
C GLY A 159 -19.92 5.68 -11.59
N ASN A 160 -19.28 6.66 -12.23
CA ASN A 160 -19.96 7.90 -12.62
C ASN A 160 -21.15 7.57 -13.53
#